data_AF-A0A378KHS7-F1
#
_entry.id   AF-A0A378KHS7-F1
#
_cell.length_a   1.000
_cell.length_b   1.000
_cell.length_c   1.000
_cell.angle_alpha   90.00
_cell.angle_beta   90.00
_cell.angle_gamma   90.00
#
_symmetry.space_group_name_H-M   'P 1'
#
loop_
_entity.id
_entity.type
_entity.pdbx_description
1 polymer ?
#
loop_
_entity_poly.entity_id
_entity_poly.type
_entity_poly.pdbx_seq_one_letter_code
_entity_poly.pdbx_strand_id
1 'polypeptide(L)'
;MKPSTGSIKILNKDMILLDLSQSILNNKTSSELKEILSSIPSNINALDLSWNFFYLRSSKELKKAFKTIPINITSLTLSWNNFATQTGIEVADILSALPKHINTLFISGACNKVGNDLLLVLTAIPPSIKSLRLEKLEKDDLHKVSEENLAPLKGSLPHIQTIQLSYIEIQQMSPRQRQLIKEMLPKIKEVILLDDQGNKIVNPDSTLNIRYKWELGDKKSLPTLLSWAAFYIVKTKIELKGVPQDSKEHVNNIPNNFFS
;
A
#
# COMPACT_ATOMS: atom_id res chain seq x y z
N MET A 1 8.90 -21.85 17.99
CA MET A 1 9.08 -21.79 16.52
C MET A 1 10.55 -21.50 16.24
N LYS A 2 11.19 -22.24 15.32
CA LYS A 2 12.57 -21.92 14.90
C LYS A 2 12.54 -20.59 14.15
N PRO A 3 13.50 -19.65 14.37
CA PRO A 3 13.64 -18.48 13.51
C PRO A 3 13.90 -18.98 12.08
N SER A 4 13.16 -18.47 11.10
CA SER A 4 13.43 -18.81 9.70
C SER A 4 14.81 -18.25 9.34
N THR A 5 15.69 -19.10 8.83
CA THR A 5 16.93 -18.63 8.20
C THR A 5 16.52 -17.95 6.90
N GLY A 6 17.02 -16.73 6.67
CA GLY A 6 16.63 -15.92 5.51
C GLY A 6 16.52 -16.72 4.21
N SER A 7 15.43 -16.54 3.47
CA SER A 7 15.12 -17.32 2.28
C SER A 7 15.24 -16.46 1.02
N ILE A 8 15.78 -17.01 -0.07
CA ILE A 8 15.84 -16.30 -1.36
C ILE A 8 14.69 -16.77 -2.24
N LYS A 9 13.91 -15.82 -2.77
CA LYS A 9 12.80 -16.07 -3.69
C LYS A 9 13.03 -15.30 -5.00
N ILE A 10 13.00 -16.00 -6.12
CA ILE A 10 12.99 -15.35 -7.45
C ILE A 10 11.54 -15.04 -7.78
N LEU A 11 11.20 -13.75 -7.80
CA LEU A 11 9.84 -13.29 -8.08
C LEU A 11 9.61 -13.08 -9.58
N ASN A 12 10.67 -12.69 -10.31
CA ASN A 12 10.74 -12.70 -11.78
C ASN A 12 12.23 -12.64 -12.21
N LYS A 13 12.49 -12.59 -13.53
CA LYS A 13 13.85 -12.55 -14.09
C LYS A 13 14.72 -11.42 -13.51
N ASP A 14 14.09 -10.31 -13.15
CA ASP A 14 14.76 -9.07 -12.74
C ASP A 14 14.51 -8.75 -11.25
N MET A 15 13.86 -9.62 -10.48
CA MET A 15 13.56 -9.39 -9.07
C MET A 15 13.89 -10.62 -8.22
N ILE A 16 14.96 -10.48 -7.44
CA ILE A 16 15.41 -11.49 -6.47
C ILE A 16 15.18 -10.91 -5.08
N LEU A 17 14.26 -11.53 -4.35
CA LEU A 17 13.86 -11.17 -3.00
C LEU A 17 14.69 -11.96 -2.00
N LEU A 18 15.30 -11.25 -1.05
CA LEU A 18 15.76 -11.83 0.20
C LEU A 18 14.68 -11.62 1.26
N ASP A 19 14.11 -12.74 1.73
CA ASP A 19 13.10 -12.79 2.77
C ASP A 19 13.78 -12.96 4.13
N LEU A 20 13.88 -11.88 4.90
CA LEU A 20 14.29 -11.88 6.30
C LEU A 20 13.08 -11.65 7.22
N SER A 21 11.87 -11.96 6.76
CA SER A 21 10.69 -11.84 7.60
C SER A 21 10.77 -12.82 8.78
N GLN A 22 10.19 -12.43 9.92
CA GLN A 22 10.15 -13.27 11.13
C GLN A 22 11.53 -13.78 11.60
N SER A 23 12.60 -13.05 11.28
CA SER A 23 13.98 -13.41 11.63
C SER A 23 14.40 -12.92 13.02
N ILE A 24 13.47 -12.31 13.78
CA ILE A 24 13.68 -11.80 15.14
C ILE A 24 14.85 -10.80 15.18
N LEU A 25 14.94 -9.95 14.15
CA LEU A 25 16.02 -8.98 14.01
C LEU A 25 16.01 -7.89 15.11
N ASN A 26 14.90 -7.72 15.83
CA ASN A 26 14.85 -6.87 17.03
C ASN A 26 15.79 -7.36 18.15
N ASN A 27 16.05 -8.66 18.27
CA ASN A 27 16.91 -9.22 19.32
C ASN A 27 18.41 -9.11 19.00
N LYS A 28 18.77 -8.70 17.78
CA LYS A 28 20.16 -8.48 17.39
C LYS A 28 20.72 -7.23 18.04
N THR A 29 22.01 -7.20 18.31
CA THR A 29 22.70 -5.96 18.69
C THR A 29 22.67 -4.96 17.54
N SER A 30 22.87 -3.68 17.86
CA SER A 30 23.01 -2.63 16.85
C SER A 30 24.14 -2.89 15.84
N SER A 31 25.17 -3.65 16.22
CA SER A 31 26.28 -4.02 15.32
C SER A 31 25.89 -5.16 14.39
N GLU A 32 25.32 -6.24 14.95
CA GLU A 32 24.87 -7.40 14.16
C GLU A 32 23.80 -7.00 13.14
N LEU A 33 22.83 -6.17 13.51
CA LEU A 33 21.79 -5.73 12.56
C LEU A 33 22.39 -4.99 11.37
N LYS A 34 23.39 -4.12 11.61
CA LYS A 34 24.10 -3.43 10.52
C LYS A 34 24.85 -4.38 9.63
N GLU A 35 25.57 -5.34 10.24
CA GLU A 35 26.35 -6.34 9.53
C GLU A 35 25.48 -7.22 8.65
N ILE A 36 24.34 -7.69 9.17
CA ILE A 36 23.33 -8.45 8.43
C ILE A 36 22.85 -7.65 7.20
N LEU A 37 22.47 -6.39 7.39
CA LEU A 37 21.98 -5.55 6.29
C LEU A 37 23.09 -5.24 5.27
N SER A 38 24.32 -4.94 5.72
CA SER A 38 25.44 -4.63 4.82
C SER A 38 25.96 -5.84 4.03
N SER A 39 25.71 -7.06 4.52
CA SER A 39 26.20 -8.30 3.91
C SER A 39 25.24 -8.87 2.85
N ILE A 40 24.15 -8.16 2.54
CA ILE A 40 23.19 -8.63 1.52
C ILE A 40 23.88 -8.70 0.15
N PRO A 41 23.84 -9.86 -0.54
CA PRO A 41 24.50 -10.04 -1.82
C PRO A 41 24.03 -9.06 -2.91
N SER A 42 24.93 -8.68 -3.82
CA SER A 42 24.67 -7.67 -4.86
C SER A 42 23.64 -8.09 -5.92
N ASN A 43 23.30 -9.38 -6.02
CA ASN A 43 22.27 -9.90 -6.91
C ASN A 43 20.85 -9.78 -6.34
N ILE A 44 20.69 -9.46 -5.05
CA ILE A 44 19.39 -9.21 -4.43
C ILE A 44 18.94 -7.78 -4.77
N ASN A 45 17.66 -7.55 -5.02
CA ASN A 45 17.15 -6.19 -5.28
C ASN A 45 15.84 -5.85 -4.56
N ALA A 46 15.26 -6.84 -3.86
CA ALA A 46 14.16 -6.67 -2.94
C ALA A 46 14.52 -7.28 -1.58
N LEU A 47 14.15 -6.60 -0.50
CA LEU A 47 14.40 -7.04 0.87
C LEU A 47 13.09 -7.04 1.66
N ASP A 48 12.75 -8.18 2.26
CA ASP A 48 11.64 -8.28 3.20
C ASP A 48 12.15 -8.26 4.64
N LEU A 49 11.80 -7.22 5.39
CA LEU A 49 12.07 -7.10 6.82
C LEU A 49 10.77 -7.15 7.65
N SER A 50 9.69 -7.71 7.10
CA SER A 50 8.42 -7.79 7.81
C SER A 50 8.49 -8.65 9.07
N TRP A 51 7.59 -8.42 10.02
CA TRP A 51 7.50 -9.24 11.24
C TRP A 51 8.82 -9.36 12.04
N ASN A 52 9.60 -8.28 12.12
CA ASN A 52 10.84 -8.25 12.89
C ASN A 52 10.72 -7.44 14.18
N PHE A 53 9.49 -7.09 14.59
CA PHE A 53 9.18 -6.36 15.82
C PHE A 53 10.00 -5.07 16.00
N PHE A 54 10.28 -4.35 14.91
CA PHE A 54 11.09 -3.13 14.97
C PHE A 54 10.51 -2.01 15.84
N TYR A 55 9.23 -2.06 16.23
CA TYR A 55 8.67 -1.17 17.25
C TYR A 55 9.42 -1.23 18.61
N LEU A 56 10.08 -2.36 18.92
CA LEU A 56 10.89 -2.54 20.13
C LEU A 56 12.28 -1.87 20.05
N ARG A 57 12.62 -1.29 18.89
CA ARG A 57 13.89 -0.58 18.68
C ARG A 57 13.67 0.92 18.60
N SER A 58 14.66 1.68 19.07
CA SER A 58 14.64 3.13 18.91
C SER A 58 14.80 3.53 17.44
N SER A 59 14.19 4.66 17.04
CA SER A 59 14.36 5.22 15.70
C SER A 59 15.84 5.44 15.38
N LYS A 60 16.64 5.95 16.32
CA LYS A 60 18.08 6.20 16.17
C LYS A 60 18.88 4.95 15.76
N GLU A 61 18.53 3.78 16.31
CA GLU A 61 19.18 2.52 15.94
C GLU A 61 18.77 2.07 14.54
N LEU A 62 17.46 2.06 14.25
CA LEU A 62 16.93 1.67 12.95
C LEU A 62 17.47 2.56 11.83
N LYS A 63 17.55 3.87 12.04
CA LYS A 63 18.15 4.82 11.09
C LYS A 63 19.61 4.48 10.75
N LYS A 64 20.39 4.07 11.76
CA LYS A 64 21.79 3.67 11.53
C LYS A 64 21.89 2.34 10.79
N ALA A 65 20.97 1.42 11.05
CA ALA A 65 20.90 0.13 10.38
C ALA A 65 20.42 0.27 8.92
N PHE A 66 19.32 0.98 8.68
CA PHE A 66 18.77 1.12 7.33
C PHE A 66 19.70 1.85 6.36
N LYS A 67 20.58 2.72 6.87
CA LYS A 67 21.66 3.32 6.07
C LYS A 67 22.68 2.32 5.52
N THR A 68 22.78 1.11 6.05
CA THR A 68 23.69 0.07 5.56
C THR A 68 23.06 -0.87 4.55
N ILE A 69 21.77 -0.68 4.22
CA ILE A 69 21.10 -1.45 3.15
C ILE A 69 21.82 -1.15 1.82
N PRO A 70 22.28 -2.18 1.08
CA PRO A 70 23.06 -2.02 -0.14
C PRO A 70 22.30 -1.32 -1.28
N ILE A 71 23.05 -0.62 -2.13
CA ILE A 71 22.54 0.18 -3.26
C ILE A 71 21.69 -0.61 -4.27
N ASN A 72 21.94 -1.91 -4.39
CA ASN A 72 21.20 -2.84 -5.26
C ASN A 72 19.76 -3.08 -4.77
N ILE A 73 19.45 -2.84 -3.50
CA ILE A 73 18.10 -2.97 -2.94
C ILE A 73 17.26 -1.76 -3.33
N THR A 74 16.28 -1.98 -4.20
CA THR A 74 15.35 -0.95 -4.68
C THR A 74 13.94 -1.08 -4.10
N SER A 75 13.60 -2.27 -3.59
CA SER A 75 12.32 -2.56 -2.96
C SER A 75 12.51 -3.02 -1.51
N LEU A 76 11.74 -2.45 -0.59
CA LEU A 76 11.81 -2.77 0.84
C LEU A 76 10.42 -2.99 1.42
N THR A 77 10.24 -4.13 2.10
CA THR A 77 9.05 -4.41 2.92
C THR A 77 9.36 -4.17 4.39
N LEU A 78 8.58 -3.30 5.03
CA LEU A 78 8.63 -3.01 6.47
C LEU A 78 7.31 -3.35 7.19
N SER A 79 6.39 -4.02 6.50
CA SER A 79 5.09 -4.42 7.05
C SER A 79 5.21 -5.22 8.35
N TRP A 80 4.18 -5.17 9.18
CA TRP A 80 4.08 -6.03 10.37
C TRP A 80 5.21 -5.86 11.39
N ASN A 81 5.84 -4.69 11.41
CA ASN A 81 6.78 -4.29 12.46
C ASN A 81 6.10 -3.54 13.63
N ASN A 82 4.77 -3.51 13.65
CA ASN A 82 3.92 -2.93 14.68
C ASN A 82 4.16 -1.42 14.95
N PHE A 83 4.51 -0.67 13.91
CA PHE A 83 4.70 0.78 13.96
C PHE A 83 3.45 1.56 14.40
N ALA A 84 2.27 0.94 14.34
CA ALA A 84 1.04 1.50 14.89
C ALA A 84 1.14 1.83 16.40
N THR A 85 2.03 1.15 17.14
CA THR A 85 2.27 1.38 18.59
C THR A 85 3.26 2.51 18.90
N GLN A 86 4.06 2.94 17.93
CA GLN A 86 5.03 4.04 18.08
C GLN A 86 4.38 5.39 17.81
N THR A 87 4.92 6.51 18.27
CA THR A 87 4.38 7.83 17.92
C THR A 87 4.54 8.11 16.41
N GLY A 88 3.70 8.98 15.82
CA GLY A 88 3.88 9.41 14.43
C GLY A 88 5.30 9.95 14.17
N ILE A 89 5.87 10.67 15.14
CA ILE A 89 7.22 11.25 15.07
C ILE A 89 8.29 10.17 14.94
N GLU A 90 8.23 9.10 15.74
CA GLU A 90 9.19 8.01 15.66
C GLU A 90 9.12 7.28 14.32
N VAL A 91 7.91 7.02 13.82
CA VAL A 91 7.71 6.36 12.52
C VAL A 91 8.22 7.25 11.39
N ALA A 92 7.93 8.54 11.40
CA ALA A 92 8.47 9.50 10.44
C ALA A 92 9.99 9.60 10.48
N ASP A 93 10.59 9.56 11.67
CA ASP A 93 12.05 9.58 11.83
C ASP A 93 12.70 8.33 11.22
N ILE A 94 12.04 7.17 11.32
CA ILE A 94 12.47 5.92 10.67
C ILE A 94 12.32 6.01 9.15
N LEU A 95 11.15 6.42 8.64
CA LEU A 95 10.86 6.47 7.21
C LEU A 95 11.73 7.49 6.46
N SER A 96 11.95 8.66 7.04
CA SER A 96 12.79 9.71 6.45
C SER A 96 14.26 9.30 6.29
N ALA A 97 14.69 8.24 6.97
CA ALA A 97 16.06 7.73 6.92
C ALA A 97 16.25 6.56 5.95
N LEU A 98 15.21 6.13 5.24
CA LEU A 98 15.36 5.11 4.22
C LEU A 98 16.35 5.58 3.13
N PRO A 99 17.24 4.70 2.65
CA PRO A 99 18.18 5.06 1.60
C PRO A 99 17.52 5.57 0.33
N LYS A 100 18.17 6.56 -0.31
CA LYS A 100 17.65 7.26 -1.51
C LYS A 100 17.49 6.37 -2.76
N HIS A 101 18.10 5.18 -2.76
CA HIS A 101 17.98 4.22 -3.87
C HIS A 101 16.74 3.34 -3.75
N ILE A 102 16.10 3.29 -2.58
CA ILE A 102 14.82 2.61 -2.43
C ILE A 102 13.76 3.45 -3.13
N ASN A 103 13.04 2.80 -4.04
CA ASN A 103 11.96 3.41 -4.82
C ASN A 103 10.61 2.71 -4.63
N THR A 104 10.61 1.54 -4.01
CA THR A 104 9.42 0.77 -3.70
C THR A 104 9.37 0.47 -2.21
N LEU A 105 8.29 0.86 -1.53
CA LEU A 105 8.09 0.65 -0.10
C LEU A 105 6.77 -0.06 0.15
N PHE A 106 6.82 -1.18 0.86
CA PHE A 106 5.64 -1.87 1.37
C PHE A 106 5.59 -1.67 2.89
N ILE A 107 4.49 -1.13 3.40
CA ILE A 107 4.34 -0.82 4.82
C ILE A 107 2.92 -1.09 5.28
N SER A 108 2.79 -1.55 6.53
CA SER A 108 1.54 -1.61 7.27
C SER A 108 1.68 -0.85 8.59
N GLY A 109 0.55 -0.51 9.22
CA GLY A 109 0.51 0.22 10.49
C GLY A 109 0.58 1.74 10.37
N ALA A 110 0.96 2.28 9.20
CA ALA A 110 0.96 3.72 8.96
C ALA A 110 -0.47 4.30 9.00
N CYS A 111 -1.47 3.58 8.46
CA CYS A 111 -2.86 4.03 8.37
C CYS A 111 -3.65 3.87 9.67
N ASN A 112 -3.14 3.13 10.66
CA ASN A 112 -3.73 3.07 12.00
C ASN A 112 -3.56 4.41 12.75
N LYS A 113 -2.69 5.28 12.24
CA LYS A 113 -2.54 6.63 12.76
C LYS A 113 -3.76 7.47 12.40
N VAL A 114 -4.12 8.39 13.29
CA VAL A 114 -5.25 9.31 13.11
C VAL A 114 -4.77 10.75 13.19
N GLY A 115 -5.47 11.65 12.49
CA GLY A 115 -5.16 13.07 12.45
C GLY A 115 -3.71 13.38 12.08
N ASN A 116 -3.05 14.17 12.93
CA ASN A 116 -1.71 14.70 12.68
C ASN A 116 -0.63 13.62 12.57
N ASP A 117 -0.76 12.49 13.29
CA ASP A 117 0.23 11.41 13.23
C ASP A 117 0.25 10.76 11.85
N LEU A 118 -0.92 10.58 11.23
CA LEU A 118 -1.01 10.01 9.88
C LEU A 118 -0.39 10.95 8.84
N LEU A 119 -0.71 12.24 8.93
CA LEU A 119 -0.11 13.25 8.07
C LEU A 119 1.42 13.28 8.21
N LEU A 120 1.91 13.24 9.43
CA LEU A 120 3.34 13.29 9.72
C LEU A 120 4.08 12.03 9.20
N VAL A 121 3.49 10.85 9.34
CA VAL A 121 4.05 9.61 8.79
C VAL A 121 4.08 9.62 7.25
N LEU A 122 2.98 10.01 6.62
CA LEU A 122 2.88 10.01 5.15
C LEU A 122 3.79 11.05 4.50
N THR A 123 3.90 12.25 5.07
CA THR A 123 4.81 13.30 4.58
C THR A 123 6.28 12.96 4.77
N ALA A 124 6.60 12.05 5.70
CA ALA A 124 7.95 11.55 5.92
C ALA A 124 8.38 10.44 4.94
N ILE A 125 7.47 9.90 4.12
CA ILE A 125 7.84 8.96 3.06
C ILE A 125 8.81 9.66 2.10
N PRO A 126 10.04 9.13 1.89
CA PRO A 126 11.04 9.84 1.12
C PRO A 126 10.65 10.05 -0.35
N PRO A 127 11.04 11.18 -0.97
CA PRO A 127 10.79 11.43 -2.39
C PRO A 127 11.37 10.38 -3.35
N SER A 128 12.31 9.55 -2.91
CA SER A 128 12.83 8.44 -3.71
C SER A 128 11.80 7.35 -3.94
N ILE A 129 10.85 7.16 -2.99
CA ILE A 129 9.76 6.22 -3.13
C ILE A 129 8.83 6.68 -4.25
N LYS A 130 8.58 5.82 -5.24
CA LYS A 130 7.65 6.04 -6.35
C LYS A 130 6.50 5.05 -6.34
N SER A 131 6.72 3.86 -5.78
CA SER A 131 5.72 2.82 -5.58
C SER A 131 5.50 2.59 -4.09
N LEU A 132 4.26 2.73 -3.64
CA LEU A 132 3.86 2.51 -2.25
C LEU A 132 2.81 1.40 -2.21
N ARG A 133 3.00 0.41 -1.35
CA ARG A 133 1.96 -0.55 -0.98
C ARG A 133 1.59 -0.30 0.47
N LEU A 134 0.30 -0.07 0.70
CA LEU A 134 -0.28 -0.04 2.03
C LEU A 134 -0.88 -1.43 2.29
N GLU A 135 -0.21 -2.23 3.11
CA GLU A 135 -0.62 -3.61 3.37
C GLU A 135 -1.73 -3.69 4.41
N LYS A 136 -2.58 -4.73 4.25
CA LYS A 136 -3.75 -5.04 5.07
C LYS A 136 -3.41 -5.00 6.55
N LEU A 137 -4.35 -4.49 7.34
CA LEU A 137 -4.20 -4.28 8.78
C LEU A 137 -5.09 -5.28 9.51
N GLU A 138 -4.57 -5.97 10.53
CA GLU A 138 -5.38 -6.91 11.32
C GLU A 138 -6.33 -6.19 12.31
N LYS A 139 -6.21 -4.87 12.51
CA LYS A 139 -7.00 -4.15 13.51
C LYS A 139 -7.61 -2.81 13.07
N ASP A 140 -7.03 -2.09 12.11
CA ASP A 140 -7.48 -0.74 11.71
C ASP A 140 -7.43 -0.55 10.19
N ASP A 141 -8.23 -1.31 9.45
CA ASP A 141 -8.31 -1.23 7.98
C ASP A 141 -8.40 0.22 7.46
N LEU A 142 -7.75 0.53 6.32
CA LEU A 142 -7.72 1.88 5.75
C LEU A 142 -9.13 2.44 5.48
N HIS A 143 -10.10 1.58 5.16
CA HIS A 143 -11.50 1.99 4.96
C HIS A 143 -12.18 2.50 6.24
N LYS A 144 -11.63 2.23 7.43
CA LYS A 144 -12.12 2.74 8.71
C LYS A 144 -11.61 4.14 9.04
N VAL A 145 -10.61 4.64 8.30
CA VAL A 145 -10.12 6.02 8.49
C VAL A 145 -11.21 6.99 8.01
N SER A 146 -11.72 7.80 8.94
CA SER A 146 -12.81 8.74 8.65
C SER A 146 -12.41 9.78 7.58
N GLU A 147 -13.40 10.31 6.87
CA GLU A 147 -13.19 11.36 5.86
C GLU A 147 -12.52 12.61 6.46
N GLU A 148 -12.84 12.94 7.72
CA GLU A 148 -12.22 14.04 8.47
C GLU A 148 -10.71 13.83 8.69
N ASN A 149 -10.28 12.58 8.91
CA ASN A 149 -8.87 12.23 9.08
C ASN A 149 -8.14 12.13 7.73
N LEU A 150 -8.84 11.83 6.64
CA LEU A 150 -8.26 11.77 5.30
C LEU A 150 -8.16 13.14 4.63
N ALA A 151 -9.09 14.07 4.90
CA ALA A 151 -9.14 15.38 4.25
C ALA A 151 -7.84 16.22 4.39
N PRO A 152 -7.17 16.26 5.56
CA PRO A 152 -5.91 16.98 5.73
C PRO A 152 -4.74 16.39 4.94
N LEU A 153 -4.85 15.15 4.44
CA LEU A 153 -3.77 14.45 3.75
C LEU A 153 -3.60 14.85 2.29
N LYS A 154 -4.42 15.78 1.79
CA LYS A 154 -4.35 16.28 0.42
C LYS A 154 -2.93 16.67 0.04
N GLY A 155 -2.43 16.07 -1.05
CA GLY A 155 -1.09 16.33 -1.56
C GLY A 155 0.07 15.83 -0.69
N SER A 156 -0.19 15.04 0.36
CA SER A 156 0.84 14.52 1.28
C SER A 156 1.83 13.56 0.62
N LEU A 157 1.46 12.93 -0.50
CA LEU A 157 2.29 11.96 -1.23
C LEU A 157 2.57 12.43 -2.67
N PRO A 158 3.25 13.57 -2.87
CA PRO A 158 3.37 14.21 -4.17
C PRO A 158 4.31 13.49 -5.15
N HIS A 159 5.06 12.51 -4.67
CA HIS A 159 6.08 11.78 -5.40
C HIS A 159 5.64 10.36 -5.80
N ILE A 160 4.55 9.85 -5.23
CA ILE A 160 4.03 8.51 -5.51
C ILE A 160 3.37 8.48 -6.89
N GLN A 161 3.73 7.45 -7.67
CA GLN A 161 3.26 7.22 -9.03
C GLN A 161 2.50 5.89 -9.15
N THR A 162 2.82 4.91 -8.31
CA THR A 162 2.10 3.65 -8.22
C THR A 162 1.64 3.44 -6.77
N ILE A 163 0.35 3.17 -6.57
CA ILE A 163 -0.21 2.78 -5.28
C ILE A 163 -0.75 1.36 -5.38
N GLN A 164 -0.47 0.54 -4.37
CA GLN A 164 -1.05 -0.80 -4.26
C GLN A 164 -1.92 -0.89 -3.01
N LEU A 165 -3.17 -1.30 -3.18
CA LEU A 165 -4.19 -1.32 -2.13
C LEU A 165 -5.00 -2.63 -2.19
N SER A 166 -5.47 -3.08 -1.03
CA SER A 166 -6.38 -4.23 -0.93
C SER A 166 -7.70 -3.94 -1.64
N TYR A 167 -8.14 -4.83 -2.54
CA TYR A 167 -9.43 -4.70 -3.22
C TYR A 167 -10.59 -4.66 -2.23
N ILE A 168 -10.52 -5.51 -1.20
CA ILE A 168 -11.55 -5.62 -0.16
C ILE A 168 -11.68 -4.29 0.61
N GLU A 169 -10.57 -3.60 0.88
CA GLU A 169 -10.63 -2.29 1.54
C GLU A 169 -11.26 -1.23 0.64
N ILE A 170 -10.86 -1.18 -0.63
CA ILE A 170 -11.39 -0.21 -1.59
C ILE A 170 -12.90 -0.41 -1.84
N GLN A 171 -13.35 -1.66 -1.81
CA GLN A 171 -14.77 -2.00 -1.90
C GLN A 171 -15.59 -1.49 -0.70
N GLN A 172 -15.00 -1.48 0.51
CA GLN A 172 -15.66 -1.03 1.75
C GLN A 172 -15.63 0.49 1.95
N MET A 173 -14.82 1.22 1.18
CA MET A 173 -14.77 2.68 1.26
C MET A 173 -16.01 3.35 0.67
N SER A 174 -16.35 4.53 1.18
CA SER A 174 -17.26 5.45 0.51
C SER A 174 -16.61 6.01 -0.78
N PRO A 175 -17.39 6.46 -1.77
CA PRO A 175 -16.85 7.19 -2.92
C PRO A 175 -16.02 8.42 -2.51
N ARG A 176 -16.39 9.09 -1.42
CA ARG A 176 -15.69 10.27 -0.93
C ARG A 176 -14.35 9.91 -0.29
N GLN A 177 -14.26 8.84 0.50
CA GLN A 177 -12.97 8.32 0.99
C GLN A 177 -12.02 8.02 -0.18
N ARG A 178 -12.48 7.36 -1.23
CA ARG A 178 -11.66 7.10 -2.42
C ARG A 178 -11.20 8.38 -3.12
N GLN A 179 -12.06 9.40 -3.21
CA GLN A 179 -11.64 10.71 -3.73
C GLN A 179 -10.58 11.38 -2.83
N LEU A 180 -10.69 11.25 -1.51
CA LEU A 180 -9.67 11.78 -0.60
C LEU A 180 -8.32 11.06 -0.77
N ILE A 181 -8.33 9.72 -0.92
CA ILE A 181 -7.11 8.97 -1.25
C ILE A 181 -6.48 9.45 -2.57
N LYS A 182 -7.29 9.70 -3.60
CA LYS A 182 -6.82 10.30 -4.85
C LYS A 182 -6.21 11.69 -4.64
N GLU A 183 -6.83 12.53 -3.81
CA GLU A 183 -6.32 13.87 -3.47
C GLU A 183 -4.96 13.82 -2.74
N MET A 184 -4.64 12.74 -2.04
CA MET A 184 -3.32 12.50 -1.44
C MET A 184 -2.22 12.26 -2.49
N LEU A 185 -2.59 11.76 -3.67
CA LEU A 185 -1.71 11.20 -4.70
C LEU A 185 -1.76 12.02 -6.01
N PRO A 186 -1.30 13.29 -6.03
CA PRO A 186 -1.51 14.18 -7.17
C PRO A 186 -0.80 13.77 -8.46
N LYS A 187 0.19 12.85 -8.39
CA LYS A 187 0.96 12.35 -9.55
C LYS A 187 0.73 10.87 -9.83
N ILE A 188 -0.36 10.29 -9.31
CA ILE A 188 -0.67 8.88 -9.50
C ILE A 188 -0.79 8.53 -11.00
N LYS A 189 -0.19 7.41 -11.40
CA LYS A 189 -0.19 6.89 -12.77
C LYS A 189 -0.77 5.49 -12.86
N GLU A 190 -0.62 4.69 -11.81
CA GLU A 190 -1.08 3.30 -11.77
C GLU A 190 -1.64 2.97 -10.39
N VAL A 191 -2.80 2.33 -10.37
CA VAL A 191 -3.40 1.78 -9.16
C VAL A 191 -3.46 0.26 -9.31
N ILE A 192 -2.82 -0.45 -8.38
CA ILE A 192 -2.80 -1.91 -8.35
C ILE A 192 -3.70 -2.38 -7.21
N LEU A 193 -4.76 -3.11 -7.55
CA LEU A 193 -5.63 -3.74 -6.56
C LEU A 193 -5.17 -5.16 -6.29
N LEU A 194 -5.18 -5.53 -5.02
CA LEU A 194 -4.64 -6.79 -4.51
C LEU A 194 -5.75 -7.69 -3.96
N ASP A 195 -5.60 -8.99 -4.13
CA ASP A 195 -6.42 -9.99 -3.43
C ASP A 195 -6.03 -10.10 -1.94
N ASP A 196 -6.71 -10.98 -1.21
CA ASP A 196 -6.49 -11.19 0.22
C ASP A 196 -5.16 -11.90 0.54
N GLN A 197 -4.53 -12.54 -0.45
CA GLN A 197 -3.16 -13.06 -0.36
C GLN A 197 -2.10 -12.02 -0.76
N GLY A 198 -2.51 -10.82 -1.17
CA GLY A 198 -1.61 -9.75 -1.59
C GLY A 198 -1.08 -9.88 -3.02
N ASN A 199 -1.68 -10.73 -3.86
CA ASN A 199 -1.35 -10.82 -5.28
C ASN A 199 -2.14 -9.77 -6.08
N LYS A 200 -1.57 -9.34 -7.21
CA LYS A 200 -2.25 -8.44 -8.14
C LYS A 200 -3.49 -9.11 -8.71
N ILE A 201 -4.64 -8.45 -8.61
CA ILE A 201 -5.86 -8.89 -9.30
C ILE A 201 -5.65 -8.61 -10.80
N VAL A 202 -5.36 -9.67 -11.54
CA VAL A 202 -5.06 -9.62 -12.97
C VAL A 202 -6.33 -9.50 -13.80
N ASN A 203 -7.50 -9.92 -13.29
CA ASN A 203 -8.72 -9.97 -14.07
C ASN A 203 -9.26 -8.55 -14.38
N PRO A 204 -9.12 -8.03 -15.62
CA PRO A 204 -9.37 -6.64 -15.96
C PRO A 204 -10.85 -6.29 -16.09
N ASP A 205 -11.72 -7.27 -16.32
CA ASP A 205 -13.10 -7.05 -16.79
C ASP A 205 -14.15 -6.91 -15.68
N SER A 206 -13.72 -6.91 -14.43
CA SER A 206 -14.56 -6.47 -13.33
C SER A 206 -14.84 -4.97 -13.50
N THR A 207 -16.06 -4.64 -13.96
CA THR A 207 -16.57 -3.26 -14.06
C THR A 207 -16.26 -2.45 -12.79
N LEU A 208 -16.27 -3.10 -11.62
CA LEU A 208 -15.91 -2.53 -10.33
C LEU A 208 -14.40 -2.26 -10.18
N ASN A 209 -13.53 -3.21 -10.55
CA ASN A 209 -12.07 -3.06 -10.50
C ASN A 209 -11.61 -1.84 -11.31
N ILE A 210 -12.09 -1.72 -12.55
CA ILE A 210 -11.80 -0.56 -13.42
C ILE A 210 -12.29 0.73 -12.74
N ARG A 211 -13.53 0.72 -12.25
CA ARG A 211 -14.12 1.89 -11.60
C ARG A 211 -13.36 2.33 -10.36
N TYR A 212 -12.94 1.41 -9.50
CA TYR A 212 -12.18 1.72 -8.29
C TYR A 212 -10.81 2.32 -8.62
N LYS A 213 -10.08 1.74 -9.57
CA LYS A 213 -8.81 2.29 -10.05
C LYS A 213 -8.98 3.70 -10.61
N TRP A 214 -10.03 3.93 -11.40
CA TRP A 214 -10.37 5.24 -11.93
C TRP A 214 -10.68 6.27 -10.85
N GLU A 215 -11.50 5.91 -9.85
CA GLU A 215 -11.84 6.78 -8.72
C GLU A 215 -10.61 7.19 -7.91
N LEU A 216 -9.61 6.29 -7.82
CA LEU A 216 -8.32 6.54 -7.18
C LEU A 216 -7.32 7.31 -8.06
N GLY A 217 -7.68 7.62 -9.30
CA GLY A 217 -6.92 8.50 -10.20
C GLY A 217 -6.13 7.80 -11.30
N ASP A 218 -6.21 6.47 -11.44
CA ASP A 218 -5.62 5.76 -12.57
C ASP A 218 -6.41 6.03 -13.86
N LYS A 219 -5.91 6.99 -14.65
CA LYS A 219 -6.53 7.40 -15.91
C LYS A 219 -6.50 6.33 -17.00
N LYS A 220 -5.63 5.31 -16.89
CA LYS A 220 -5.61 4.20 -17.86
C LYS A 220 -6.78 3.24 -17.65
N SER A 221 -7.29 3.18 -16.43
CA SER A 221 -8.42 2.33 -16.04
C SER A 221 -9.76 3.05 -16.28
N LEU A 222 -10.03 3.55 -17.49
CA LEU A 222 -11.27 4.27 -17.80
C LEU A 222 -12.46 3.29 -17.99
N PRO A 223 -13.57 3.42 -17.23
CA PRO A 223 -14.76 2.61 -17.48
C PRO A 223 -15.36 2.87 -18.85
N THR A 224 -15.88 1.82 -19.49
CA THR A 224 -16.56 1.92 -20.78
C THR A 224 -17.87 2.70 -20.67
N LEU A 225 -18.43 3.16 -21.80
CA LEU A 225 -19.75 3.79 -21.82
C LEU A 225 -20.84 2.85 -21.26
N LEU A 226 -20.75 1.54 -21.54
CA LEU A 226 -21.66 0.54 -21.00
C LEU A 226 -21.57 0.48 -19.47
N SER A 227 -20.35 0.47 -18.92
CA SER A 227 -20.14 0.53 -17.47
C SER A 227 -20.72 1.82 -16.88
N TRP A 228 -20.52 2.98 -17.52
CA TRP A 228 -21.10 4.25 -17.06
C TRP A 228 -22.63 4.25 -17.06
N ALA A 229 -23.25 3.70 -18.11
CA ALA A 229 -24.70 3.54 -18.16
C ALA A 229 -25.20 2.63 -17.02
N ALA A 230 -24.52 1.51 -16.77
CA ALA A 230 -24.86 0.61 -15.68
C ALA A 230 -24.75 1.30 -14.31
N PHE A 231 -23.65 2.02 -14.06
CA PHE A 231 -23.47 2.83 -12.85
C PHE A 231 -24.56 3.88 -12.66
N TYR A 232 -24.97 4.55 -13.75
CA TYR A 232 -26.03 5.54 -13.70
C TYR A 232 -27.37 4.89 -13.32
N ILE A 233 -27.74 3.78 -13.96
CA ILE A 233 -28.97 3.04 -13.66
C ILE A 233 -29.03 2.64 -12.18
N VAL A 234 -27.93 2.10 -11.62
CA VAL A 234 -27.85 1.72 -10.21
C VAL A 234 -28.00 2.93 -9.30
N LYS A 235 -27.30 4.04 -9.62
CA LYS A 235 -27.35 5.28 -8.83
C LYS A 235 -28.75 5.88 -8.77
N THR A 236 -29.47 5.90 -9.89
CA THR A 236 -30.79 6.52 -10.02
C THR A 236 -31.95 5.56 -9.79
N LYS A 237 -31.67 4.27 -9.58
CA LYS A 237 -32.68 3.21 -9.39
C LYS A 237 -33.68 3.13 -10.56
N ILE A 238 -33.21 3.26 -11.80
CA ILE A 238 -34.06 3.17 -13.00
C ILE A 238 -34.52 1.73 -13.21
N GLU A 239 -35.79 1.54 -13.55
CA GLU A 239 -36.33 0.23 -13.93
C GLU A 239 -35.69 -0.29 -15.23
N LEU A 240 -35.30 -1.57 -15.25
CA LEU A 240 -34.64 -2.21 -16.40
C LEU A 240 -35.60 -2.65 -17.53
N LYS A 241 -36.81 -2.07 -17.60
CA LYS A 241 -37.80 -2.39 -18.65
C LYS A 241 -37.27 -1.93 -20.02
N GLY A 242 -37.23 -2.84 -20.98
CA GLY A 242 -36.73 -2.56 -22.34
C GLY A 242 -35.19 -2.51 -22.47
N VAL A 243 -34.44 -2.70 -21.37
CA VAL A 243 -32.97 -2.76 -21.42
C VAL A 243 -32.51 -4.13 -21.98
N PRO A 244 -31.56 -4.17 -22.93
CA PRO A 244 -30.98 -5.41 -23.44
C PRO A 244 -30.39 -6.29 -22.33
N GLN A 245 -30.40 -7.61 -22.52
CA GLN A 245 -29.97 -8.58 -21.49
C GLN A 245 -28.51 -8.38 -21.05
N ASP A 246 -27.60 -8.18 -22.00
CA ASP A 246 -26.16 -7.96 -21.73
C ASP A 246 -25.92 -6.72 -20.85
N SER A 247 -26.74 -5.67 -21.02
CA SER A 247 -26.70 -4.46 -20.19
C SER A 247 -27.28 -4.70 -18.80
N LYS A 248 -28.30 -5.56 -18.67
CA LYS A 248 -28.85 -5.96 -17.36
C LYS A 248 -27.83 -6.77 -16.56
N GLU A 249 -27.08 -7.65 -17.21
CA GLU A 249 -26.00 -8.41 -16.55
C GLU A 249 -24.93 -7.47 -15.98
N HIS A 250 -24.53 -6.43 -16.73
CA HIS A 250 -23.61 -5.40 -16.24
C HIS A 250 -24.17 -4.64 -15.03
N VAL A 251 -25.46 -4.32 -15.01
CA VAL A 251 -26.13 -3.65 -13.87
C VAL A 251 -26.16 -4.58 -12.66
N ASN A 252 -26.53 -5.84 -12.84
CA ASN A 252 -26.65 -6.83 -11.76
C ASN A 252 -25.32 -7.15 -11.08
N ASN A 253 -24.19 -6.93 -11.77
CA ASN A 253 -22.85 -7.10 -11.21
C ASN A 253 -22.39 -5.93 -10.31
N ILE A 254 -23.18 -4.86 -10.19
CA ILE A 254 -22.88 -3.70 -9.35
C ILE A 254 -23.68 -3.80 -8.05
N PRO A 255 -23.04 -3.75 -6.86
CA PRO A 255 -23.74 -3.77 -5.58
C PRO A 255 -24.73 -2.60 -5.44
N ASN A 256 -25.92 -2.86 -4.90
CA ASN A 256 -26.95 -1.83 -4.70
C ASN A 256 -26.50 -0.68 -3.78
N ASN A 257 -25.55 -0.94 -2.88
CA ASN A 257 -24.96 0.03 -1.96
C ASN A 257 -23.66 0.66 -2.49
N PHE A 258 -23.30 0.49 -3.77
CA PHE A 258 -22.04 0.97 -4.33
C PHE A 258 -21.81 2.48 -4.18
N PHE A 259 -22.89 3.27 -4.19
CA PHE A 259 -22.86 4.73 -4.06
C PHE A 259 -23.20 5.24 -2.65
N SER A 260 -23.42 4.32 -1.70
CA SER A 260 -23.72 4.67 -0.31
C SER A 260 -22.46 5.03 0.46
#